data_AF-A0A1I0T2U4-F1
#
_entry.id   AF-A0A1I0T2U4-F1
#
_cell.length_a   1.000
_cell.length_b   1.000
_cell.length_c   1.000
_cell.angle_alpha   90.00
_cell.angle_beta   90.00
_cell.angle_gamma   90.00
#
_symmetry.space_group_name_H-M   'P 1'
#
loop_
_entity.id
_entity.type
_entity.pdbx_description
1 polymer ?
#
loop_
_entity_poly.entity_id
_entity_poly.type
_entity_poly.pdbx_seq_one_letter_code
_entity_poly.pdbx_strand_id
1 'polypeptide(L)'
;MENLKEETKIKAFLNRIKAEWPGVVERFEFKTGSVIYVHLKEGISSMDFLGKLSRQVERFVDFSKPIILYHIESDGMNLRSHPINWYSTLR
;
A
#
# COMPACT_ATOMS: atom_id res chain seq x y z
N MET A 1 19.55 4.70 12.08
CA MET A 1 18.48 4.12 12.92
C MET A 1 17.07 4.53 12.47
N GLU A 2 16.87 5.75 11.95
CA GLU A 2 15.54 6.22 11.52
C GLU A 2 14.96 5.43 10.34
N ASN A 3 15.76 5.11 9.32
CA ASN A 3 15.30 4.30 8.17
C ASN A 3 14.78 2.91 8.57
N LEU A 4 15.41 2.27 9.57
CA LEU A 4 14.98 0.96 10.09
C LEU A 4 13.63 1.06 10.83
N LYS A 5 13.37 2.19 11.49
CA LYS A 5 12.07 2.45 12.15
C LYS A 5 10.97 2.68 11.12
N GLU A 6 11.24 3.47 10.07
CA GLU A 6 10.27 3.72 8.99
C GLU A 6 9.91 2.45 8.24
N GLU A 7 10.89 1.59 7.91
CA GLU A 7 10.62 0.30 7.26
C GLU A 7 9.77 -0.63 8.13
N THR A 8 10.00 -0.61 9.45
CA THR A 8 9.19 -1.39 10.39
C THR A 8 7.75 -0.90 10.42
N LYS A 9 7.54 0.42 10.43
CA LYS A 9 6.22 1.05 10.40
C LYS A 9 5.49 0.79 9.08
N ILE A 10 6.19 0.84 7.94
CA ILE A 10 5.62 0.48 6.64
C ILE A 10 5.17 -0.99 6.64
N LYS A 11 5.98 -1.92 7.15
CA LYS A 11 5.57 -3.33 7.25
C LYS A 11 4.34 -3.51 8.15
N ALA A 12 4.27 -2.80 9.28
CA ALA A 12 3.10 -2.81 10.16
C ALA A 12 1.84 -2.27 9.44
N PHE A 13 1.98 -1.20 8.67
CA PHE A 13 0.93 -0.65 7.82
C PHE A 13 0.43 -1.67 6.79
N LEU A 14 1.32 -2.36 6.07
CA LEU A 14 0.94 -3.39 5.11
C LEU A 14 0.22 -4.58 5.80
N ASN A 15 0.68 -4.98 6.98
CA ASN A 15 -0.01 -6.00 7.78
C ASN A 15 -1.41 -5.54 8.20
N ARG A 16 -1.58 -4.26 8.55
CA ARG A 16 -2.89 -3.68 8.88
C ARG A 16 -3.83 -3.70 7.67
N ILE A 17 -3.35 -3.33 6.48
CA ILE A 17 -4.12 -3.45 5.22
C ILE A 17 -4.62 -4.89 5.03
N LYS A 18 -3.73 -5.88 5.20
CA LYS A 18 -4.08 -7.30 5.01
C LYS A 18 -5.10 -7.80 6.04
N ALA A 19 -5.02 -7.30 7.29
CA ALA A 19 -5.95 -7.64 8.35
C ALA A 19 -7.34 -6.98 8.18
N GLU A 20 -7.37 -5.74 7.69
CA GLU A 20 -8.62 -4.99 7.46
C GLU A 20 -9.43 -5.56 6.28
N TRP A 21 -8.74 -6.03 5.25
CA TRP A 21 -9.36 -6.60 4.05
C TRP A 21 -8.91 -8.04 3.81
N PRO A 22 -9.36 -8.99 4.66
CA PRO A 22 -9.02 -10.40 4.49
C PRO A 22 -9.55 -10.89 3.14
N GLY A 23 -8.71 -11.60 2.40
CA GLY A 23 -9.08 -12.13 1.08
C GLY A 23 -8.95 -11.14 -0.08
N VAL A 24 -8.51 -9.90 0.14
CA VAL A 24 -8.32 -8.91 -0.92
C VAL A 24 -6.89 -8.89 -1.45
N VAL A 25 -5.91 -8.87 -0.55
CA VAL A 25 -4.48 -8.87 -0.89
C VAL A 25 -3.93 -10.29 -0.83
N GLU A 26 -3.30 -10.74 -1.92
CA GLU A 26 -2.56 -12.00 -1.97
C GLU A 26 -1.20 -11.84 -1.26
N ARG A 27 -0.40 -10.88 -1.73
CA ARG A 27 0.94 -10.59 -1.20
C ARG A 27 1.36 -9.15 -1.46
N PHE A 28 2.35 -8.72 -0.69
CA PHE A 28 3.10 -7.50 -0.95
C PHE A 28 4.49 -7.84 -1.46
N GLU A 29 4.99 -7.05 -2.42
CA GLU A 29 6.33 -7.20 -2.96
C GLU A 29 7.02 -5.84 -2.95
N PHE A 30 8.12 -5.73 -2.23
CA PHE A 30 8.95 -4.53 -2.22
C PHE A 30 9.84 -4.53 -3.46
N LYS A 31 9.56 -3.64 -4.42
CA LYS A 31 10.45 -3.42 -5.58
C LYS A 31 11.64 -2.54 -5.22
N THR A 32 11.41 -1.55 -4.37
CA THR A 32 12.45 -0.71 -3.76
C THR A 32 12.03 -0.36 -2.33
N GLY A 33 12.86 0.42 -1.61
CA GLY A 33 12.51 0.91 -0.28
C GLY A 33 11.28 1.84 -0.21
N SER A 34 10.76 2.31 -1.35
CA SER A 34 9.59 3.20 -1.44
C SER A 34 8.54 2.75 -2.47
N VAL A 35 8.81 1.69 -3.25
CA VAL A 35 7.87 1.17 -4.26
C VAL A 35 7.43 -0.22 -3.83
N ILE A 36 6.13 -0.38 -3.59
CA ILE A 36 5.54 -1.62 -3.09
C ILE A 36 4.43 -2.05 -4.05
N TYR A 37 4.53 -3.28 -4.53
CA TYR A 37 3.50 -3.90 -5.33
C TYR A 37 2.52 -4.62 -4.41
N VAL A 38 1.23 -4.34 -4.60
CA VAL A 38 0.11 -4.96 -3.91
C VAL A 38 -0.55 -5.90 -4.91
N HIS A 39 -0.23 -7.19 -4.80
CA HIS A 39 -0.83 -8.22 -5.63
C HIS A 39 -2.21 -8.54 -5.07
N LEU A 40 -3.26 -8.23 -5.83
CA LEU A 40 -4.65 -8.46 -5.46
C LEU A 40 -5.06 -9.89 -5.82
N LYS A 41 -5.94 -10.48 -5.01
CA LYS A 41 -6.50 -11.79 -5.32
C LYS A 41 -7.35 -11.76 -6.59
N GLU A 42 -7.54 -12.93 -7.19
CA GLU A 42 -8.41 -13.10 -8.36
C GLU A 42 -9.82 -12.55 -8.12
N GLY A 43 -10.35 -11.83 -9.12
CA GLY A 43 -11.66 -11.19 -9.06
C GLY A 43 -11.72 -9.86 -8.30
N ILE A 44 -10.60 -9.39 -7.73
CA ILE A 44 -10.52 -8.09 -7.07
C ILE A 44 -10.06 -7.01 -8.06
N SER A 45 -10.92 -6.01 -8.28
CA SER A 45 -10.52 -4.83 -9.04
C SER A 45 -9.63 -3.90 -8.22
N SER A 46 -8.58 -3.40 -8.84
CA SER A 46 -7.72 -2.34 -8.32
C SER A 46 -8.51 -1.06 -8.07
N MET A 47 -9.58 -0.80 -8.81
CA MET A 47 -10.39 0.41 -8.62
C MET A 47 -11.23 0.31 -7.35
N ASP A 48 -11.86 -0.84 -7.12
CA ASP A 48 -12.63 -1.11 -5.90
C ASP A 48 -11.73 -1.11 -4.67
N PHE A 49 -10.56 -1.75 -4.77
CA PHE A 49 -9.58 -1.74 -3.69
C PHE A 49 -9.08 -0.32 -3.39
N LEU A 50 -8.76 0.48 -4.41
CA LEU A 50 -8.39 1.88 -4.23
C LEU A 50 -9.50 2.71 -3.57
N GLY A 51 -10.76 2.47 -3.94
CA GLY A 51 -11.91 3.13 -3.32
C GLY A 51 -12.07 2.78 -1.83
N LYS A 52 -11.78 1.54 -1.43
CA LYS A 52 -11.75 1.12 -0.02
C LYS A 52 -10.57 1.72 0.73
N LEU A 53 -9.38 1.63 0.13
CA LEU A 53 -8.13 2.09 0.71
C LEU A 53 -8.15 3.60 0.96
N SER A 54 -8.48 4.41 -0.05
CA SER A 54 -8.49 5.87 0.05
C SER A 54 -9.36 6.44 1.18
N ARG A 55 -10.42 5.73 1.59
CA ARG A 55 -11.32 6.16 2.67
C ARG A 55 -10.74 5.99 4.08
N GLN A 56 -9.76 5.10 4.25
CA GLN A 56 -9.28 4.70 5.58
C GLN A 56 -7.75 4.74 5.71
N VAL A 57 -7.01 4.84 4.61
CA VAL A 57 -5.55 4.68 4.58
C VAL A 57 -4.84 5.65 5.52
N GLU A 58 -5.30 6.90 5.62
CA GLU A 58 -4.71 7.90 6.52
C GLU A 58 -4.72 7.46 7.99
N ARG A 59 -5.70 6.65 8.41
CA ARG A 59 -5.80 6.13 9.79
C ARG A 59 -4.79 5.02 10.07
N PHE A 60 -4.22 4.42 9.03
CA PHE A 60 -3.26 3.32 9.14
C PHE A 60 -1.81 3.79 9.01
N VAL A 61 -1.60 5.01 8.51
CA VAL A 61 -0.27 5.57 8.24
C VAL A 61 0.31 6.19 9.51
N ASP A 62 1.34 5.56 10.08
CA ASP A 62 2.16 6.06 11.19
C ASP A 62 3.64 6.20 10.76
N PHE A 63 3.90 6.56 9.52
CA PHE A 63 5.26 6.79 9.01
C PHE A 63 5.26 8.07 8.19
N SER A 64 6.43 8.70 8.03
CA SER A 64 6.59 9.91 7.22
C SER A 64 7.25 9.63 5.87
N LYS A 65 7.97 8.51 5.76
CA LYS A 65 8.63 8.10 4.53
C LYS A 65 7.62 7.98 3.38
N PRO A 66 7.84 8.67 2.24
CA PRO A 66 6.95 8.56 1.10
C PRO A 66 7.08 7.18 0.45
N ILE A 67 5.93 6.56 0.16
CA ILE A 67 5.83 5.29 -0.54
C ILE A 67 4.79 5.37 -1.66
N ILE A 68 4.90 4.48 -2.65
CA ILE A 68 3.89 4.28 -3.69
C ILE A 68 3.44 2.82 -3.64
N LEU A 69 2.13 2.63 -3.51
CA LEU A 69 1.48 1.34 -3.67
C LEU A 69 1.05 1.17 -5.13
N TYR A 70 1.56 0.16 -5.80
CA TYR A 70 1.09 -0.23 -7.12
C TYR A 70 0.19 -1.45 -7.00
N HIS A 71 -1.09 -1.26 -7.31
CA HIS A 71 -2.06 -2.34 -7.32
C HIS A 71 -1.90 -3.13 -8.60
N ILE A 72 -1.73 -4.45 -8.46
CA ILE A 72 -1.60 -5.40 -9.55
C ILE A 72 -2.77 -6.36 -9.43
N GLU A 73 -3.69 -6.30 -10.40
CA GLU A 73 -4.76 -7.28 -10.54
C GLU A 73 -4.19 -8.62 -11.01
N SER A 74 -4.95 -9.70 -10.82
CA SER A 74 -4.51 -11.07 -11.12
C SER A 74 -4.16 -11.30 -12.60
N ASP A 75 -4.66 -10.47 -13.50
CA ASP A 75 -4.34 -10.51 -14.93
C ASP A 75 -2.97 -9.87 -15.28
N GLY A 76 -2.35 -9.17 -14.31
CA GLY A 76 -1.09 -8.46 -14.48
C GLY A 76 -1.15 -7.25 -15.42
N MET A 77 -2.32 -6.91 -15.97
CA MET A 77 -2.47 -5.87 -16.99
C MET A 77 -2.88 -4.52 -16.40
N ASN A 78 -3.60 -4.54 -15.27
CA ASN A 78 -4.08 -3.31 -14.63
C ASN A 78 -3.14 -2.87 -13.51
N LEU A 79 -2.43 -1.77 -13.76
CA LEU A 79 -1.54 -1.12 -12.81
C LEU A 79 -2.10 0.23 -12.40
N ARG A 80 -2.44 0.40 -11.12
CA ARG A 80 -2.78 1.72 -10.55
C ARG A 80 -1.84 2.07 -9.41
N SER A 81 -1.33 3.29 -9.42
CA SER A 81 -0.49 3.82 -8.36
C SER A 81 -1.31 4.59 -7.33
N HIS A 82 -1.02 4.36 -6.06
CA HIS A 82 -1.54 5.13 -4.94
C HIS A 82 -0.38 5.66 -4.09
N PRO A 83 -0.01 6.94 -4.22
CA PRO A 83 1.04 7.55 -3.41
C PRO A 83 0.55 7.77 -1.97
N ILE A 84 1.42 7.48 -1.00
CA ILE A 84 1.21 7.72 0.43
C ILE A 84 2.33 8.63 0.92
N ASN A 85 1.98 9.70 1.64
CA ASN A 85 2.89 10.75 2.13
C ASN A 85 3.74 11.44 1.03
N TRP A 86 3.43 11.25 -0.25
CA TRP A 86 4.23 11.77 -1.37
C TRP A 86 4.10 13.28 -1.55
N TYR A 87 2.91 13.82 -1.24
CA TYR A 87 2.62 15.26 -1.21
C TYR A 87 2.66 15.82 0.21
N SER A 88 3.34 15.14 1.14
CA SER A 88 3.68 15.70 2.45
C SER A 88 4.76 16.77 2.25
N THR A 89 4.37 17.88 1.64
CA THR A 89 5.11 19.12 1.63
C THR A 89 4.25 20.15 2.34
N LEU A 90 4.86 20.79 3.34
CA LEU A 90 4.39 21.92 4.14
C LEU A 90 3.82 21.56 5.52
N ARG A 91 4.71 21.15 6.43
CA ARG A 91 4.81 21.79 7.75
C ARG A 91 6.23 21.76 8.28
#